data_AF-A0A7W0JJ14-F1
#
_entry.id   AF-A0A7W0JJ14-F1
#
_cell.length_a   1.000
_cell.length_b   1.000
_cell.length_c   1.000
_cell.angle_alpha   90.00
_cell.angle_beta   90.00
_cell.angle_gamma   90.00
#
_symmetry.space_group_name_H-M   'P 1'
#
loop_
_entity.id
_entity.type
_entity.pdbx_description
1 polymer ?
#
loop_
_entity_poly.entity_id
_entity_poly.type
_entity_poly.pdbx_seq_one_letter_code
_entity_poly.pdbx_strand_id
1 'polypeptide(L)'
;MTTCPCCGAKFEGEMLKGCAACGALPVGPPLARPERELPGYGPAFVVAATGALLFLSFVAALFAALFERESFPTDFGGLARAAETAAWRLKWSALPAGLIAAYVSTRLYGRMRRAPSLFVGVRAARAGLALTLLIAVALVALIGVTVPERLRRRELALRAGENALLYAGDQALARYRTRFGTYPATLTDLRRLDDPDCSLSAVLEALGATEYKPETDLASLSTGSKGSGARRRSAGAVRTRTASARNIDDLPGAGVALTK
;
A
#
# COMPACT_ATOMS: atom_id res chain seq x y z
N MET A 1 -5.30 40.87 -10.11
CA MET A 1 -6.65 40.29 -10.27
C MET A 1 -7.42 40.48 -8.99
N THR A 2 -8.52 41.20 -9.07
CA THR A 2 -9.45 41.45 -7.96
C THR A 2 -10.70 40.60 -8.17
N THR A 3 -11.16 39.93 -7.12
CA THR A 3 -12.38 39.09 -7.16
C THR A 3 -13.55 39.90 -6.62
N CYS A 4 -14.68 39.92 -7.33
CA CYS A 4 -15.88 40.60 -6.83
C CYS A 4 -16.40 39.86 -5.58
N PRO A 5 -16.59 40.54 -4.43
CA PRO A 5 -17.06 39.88 -3.20
C PRO A 5 -18.52 39.42 -3.27
N CYS A 6 -19.36 40.01 -4.13
CA CYS A 6 -20.76 39.59 -4.28
C CYS A 6 -20.92 38.29 -5.09
N CYS A 7 -20.27 38.19 -6.25
CA CYS A 7 -20.53 37.10 -7.21
C CYS A 7 -19.32 36.20 -7.49
N GLY A 8 -18.14 36.52 -6.94
CA GLY A 8 -16.91 35.76 -7.16
C GLY A 8 -16.31 35.89 -8.56
N ALA A 9 -16.86 36.73 -9.44
CA ALA A 9 -16.30 36.97 -10.77
C ALA A 9 -14.90 37.59 -10.66
N LYS A 10 -13.95 37.01 -11.39
CA LYS A 10 -12.62 37.59 -11.58
C LYS A 10 -12.72 38.66 -12.66
N PHE A 11 -12.21 39.85 -12.39
CA PHE A 11 -12.11 40.90 -13.40
C PHE A 11 -10.73 41.54 -13.36
N GLU A 12 -10.32 42.08 -14.50
CA GLU A 12 -9.09 42.84 -14.69
C GLU A 12 -9.47 44.31 -14.84
N GLY A 13 -9.15 45.13 -13.84
CA GLY A 13 -9.45 46.55 -13.83
C GLY A 13 -9.68 47.10 -12.43
N GLU A 14 -9.95 48.40 -12.35
CA GLU A 14 -10.31 49.09 -11.10
C GLU A 14 -11.78 48.84 -10.75
N MET A 15 -12.08 48.45 -9.50
CA MET A 15 -13.46 48.24 -9.01
C MET A 15 -14.33 49.50 -9.05
N LEU A 16 -13.77 50.67 -9.35
CA LEU A 16 -14.47 51.95 -9.32
C LEU A 16 -15.69 51.99 -10.25
N LYS A 17 -15.68 51.23 -11.36
CA LYS A 17 -16.81 51.14 -12.29
C LYS A 17 -17.88 50.11 -11.91
N GLY A 18 -17.69 49.39 -10.80
CA GLY A 18 -18.55 48.29 -10.37
C GLY A 18 -18.27 46.99 -11.11
N CYS A 19 -18.84 45.89 -10.60
CA CYS A 19 -18.71 44.58 -11.20
C CYS A 19 -19.64 44.44 -12.42
N ALA A 20 -19.08 44.19 -13.60
CA ALA A 20 -19.87 44.00 -14.82
C ALA A 20 -20.85 42.80 -14.76
N ALA A 21 -20.56 41.80 -13.91
CA ALA A 21 -21.39 40.60 -13.82
C ALA A 21 -22.63 40.77 -12.91
N CYS A 22 -22.51 41.50 -11.80
CA CYS A 22 -23.60 41.63 -10.81
C CYS A 22 -24.01 43.08 -10.51
N GLY A 23 -23.38 44.08 -11.14
CA GLY A 23 -23.68 45.50 -10.93
C GLY A 23 -23.24 46.04 -9.56
N ALA A 24 -22.54 45.26 -8.73
CA ALA A 24 -22.10 45.72 -7.41
C ALA A 24 -21.08 46.87 -7.53
N LEU A 25 -21.40 48.02 -6.95
CA LEU A 25 -20.54 49.20 -6.86
C LEU A 25 -19.78 49.20 -5.53
N PRO A 26 -18.54 49.73 -5.48
CA PRO A 26 -17.81 49.90 -4.23
C PRO A 26 -18.54 50.93 -3.36
N VAL A 27 -19.13 50.48 -2.26
CA VAL A 27 -19.82 51.33 -1.28
C VAL A 27 -18.78 51.92 -0.33
N GLY A 28 -17.99 52.88 -0.82
CA GLY A 28 -17.02 53.64 -0.02
C GLY A 28 -15.55 53.16 -0.13
N PRO A 29 -14.62 53.94 0.44
CA PRO A 29 -13.21 53.56 0.55
C PRO A 29 -13.08 52.25 1.35
N PRO A 30 -12.04 51.44 1.11
CA PRO A 30 -11.84 50.21 1.86
C PRO A 30 -11.84 50.52 3.35
N LEU A 31 -12.61 49.76 4.13
CA LEU A 31 -12.68 49.88 5.59
C LEU A 31 -11.25 49.95 6.14
N ALA A 32 -11.01 50.92 7.03
CA ALA A 32 -9.73 51.03 7.72
C ALA A 32 -9.38 49.68 8.33
N ARG A 33 -8.15 49.22 8.11
CA ARG A 33 -7.67 47.96 8.65
C ARG A 33 -7.83 48.02 10.17
N PRO A 34 -8.48 47.04 10.81
CA PRO A 34 -8.70 47.09 12.26
C PRO A 34 -7.36 47.21 12.97
N GLU A 35 -7.27 48.09 13.97
CA GLU A 35 -6.04 48.31 14.74
C GLU A 35 -5.54 47.03 15.43
N ARG A 36 -6.45 46.07 15.67
CA ARG A 36 -6.16 44.73 16.18
C ARG A 36 -6.88 43.67 15.35
N GLU A 37 -6.12 42.92 14.57
CA GLU A 37 -6.63 41.67 13.97
C GLU A 37 -6.82 40.64 15.10
N LEU A 38 -8.01 40.05 15.18
CA LEU A 38 -8.28 38.97 16.13
C LEU A 38 -7.40 37.76 15.78
N PRO A 39 -6.77 37.11 16.77
CA PRO A 39 -5.92 35.98 16.49
C PRO A 39 -6.73 34.82 15.89
N GLY A 40 -6.19 34.23 14.83
CA GLY A 40 -6.84 33.14 14.09
C GLY A 40 -6.64 31.78 14.76
N TYR A 41 -7.72 31.01 14.93
CA TYR A 41 -7.70 29.63 15.44
C TYR A 41 -7.56 28.57 14.33
N GLY A 42 -7.81 28.94 13.06
CA GLY A 42 -7.91 28.01 11.94
C GLY A 42 -6.72 27.07 11.79
N PRO A 43 -5.47 27.57 11.68
CA PRO A 43 -4.30 26.71 11.51
C PRO A 43 -4.05 25.77 12.70
N ALA A 44 -4.29 26.23 13.93
CA ALA A 44 -4.12 25.41 15.13
C ALA A 44 -5.14 24.28 15.17
N PHE A 45 -6.40 24.57 14.82
CA PHE A 45 -7.46 23.57 14.74
C PHE A 45 -7.19 22.53 13.65
N VAL A 46 -6.74 22.95 12.45
CA VAL A 46 -6.40 22.03 11.36
C VAL A 46 -5.31 21.05 11.79
N VAL A 47 -4.23 21.53 12.42
CA VAL A 47 -3.12 20.67 12.89
C VAL A 47 -3.57 19.71 14.00
N ALA A 48 -4.43 20.16 14.92
CA ALA A 48 -4.97 19.31 15.97
C ALA A 48 -5.90 18.22 15.40
N ALA A 49 -6.80 18.62 14.49
CA ALA A 49 -7.78 17.72 13.88
C ALA A 49 -7.12 16.66 12.99
N THR A 50 -6.10 17.03 12.19
CA THR A 50 -5.35 16.05 11.37
C THR A 50 -4.61 15.03 12.24
N GLY A 51 -3.99 15.47 13.34
CA GLY A 51 -3.36 14.58 14.31
C GLY A 51 -4.34 13.62 14.97
N ALA A 52 -5.47 14.14 15.45
CA ALA A 52 -6.52 13.31 16.06
C ALA A 52 -7.10 12.29 15.06
N LEU A 53 -7.34 12.71 13.81
CA LEU A 53 -7.90 11.83 12.78
C LEU A 53 -6.93 10.70 12.39
N LEU A 54 -5.64 10.98 12.25
CA LEU A 54 -4.63 9.95 12.03
C LEU A 54 -4.51 8.98 13.20
N PHE A 55 -4.63 9.49 14.43
CA PHE A 55 -4.61 8.66 15.62
C PHE A 55 -5.81 7.73 15.67
N LEU A 56 -7.02 8.29 15.49
CA LEU A 56 -8.25 7.53 15.52
C LEU A 56 -8.32 6.48 14.40
N SER A 57 -7.83 6.79 13.20
CA SER A 57 -7.78 5.82 12.10
C SER A 57 -6.83 4.66 12.39
N PHE A 58 -5.67 4.95 12.98
CA PHE A 58 -4.72 3.92 13.42
C PHE A 58 -5.32 3.05 14.54
N VAL A 59 -5.93 3.67 15.56
CA VAL A 59 -6.59 2.97 16.66
C VAL A 59 -7.75 2.11 16.18
N ALA A 60 -8.59 2.63 15.27
CA ALA A 60 -9.68 1.87 14.68
C ALA A 60 -9.18 0.65 13.89
N ALA A 61 -8.11 0.81 13.11
CA ALA A 61 -7.48 -0.30 12.39
C ALA A 61 -6.88 -1.35 13.36
N LEU A 62 -6.28 -0.90 14.46
CA LEU A 62 -5.78 -1.78 15.52
C LEU A 62 -6.91 -2.58 16.17
N PHE A 63 -8.02 -1.92 16.52
CA PHE A 63 -9.18 -2.61 17.07
C PHE A 63 -9.79 -3.60 16.07
N ALA A 64 -9.93 -3.23 14.80
CA ALA A 64 -10.41 -4.15 13.78
C ALA A 64 -9.51 -5.40 13.66
N ALA A 65 -8.19 -5.22 13.71
CA ALA A 65 -7.24 -6.33 13.72
C ALA A 65 -7.29 -7.18 15.00
N LEU A 66 -7.67 -6.60 16.14
CA LEU A 66 -7.88 -7.33 17.39
C LEU A 66 -9.20 -8.13 17.36
N PHE A 67 -10.28 -7.57 16.80
CA PHE A 67 -11.58 -8.26 16.69
C PHE A 67 -11.55 -9.45 15.73
N GLU A 68 -10.69 -9.42 14.72
CA GLU A 68 -10.47 -10.58 13.84
C GLU A 68 -9.75 -11.75 14.53
N ARG A 69 -9.24 -11.54 15.75
CA ARG A 69 -8.65 -12.61 16.56
C ARG A 69 -9.69 -13.12 17.54
N GLU A 70 -9.91 -14.43 17.51
CA GLU A 70 -10.86 -15.11 18.41
C GLU A 70 -10.53 -14.95 19.90
N SER A 71 -9.28 -14.61 20.24
CA SER A 71 -8.84 -14.33 21.60
C SER A 71 -8.18 -12.96 21.69
N PHE A 72 -8.61 -12.15 22.66
CA PHE A 72 -7.95 -10.89 23.01
C PHE A 72 -6.61 -11.23 23.69
N PRO A 73 -5.47 -11.00 23.02
CA PRO A 73 -4.19 -11.31 23.63
C PRO A 73 -3.93 -10.28 24.75
N THR A 74 -3.78 -10.76 25.99
CA THR A 74 -3.25 -9.94 27.08
C THR A 74 -1.74 -9.73 26.95
N ASP A 75 -1.08 -10.55 26.14
CA ASP A 75 0.37 -10.51 25.93
C ASP A 75 0.77 -9.40 24.96
N PHE A 76 1.86 -8.71 25.30
CA PHE A 76 2.46 -7.67 24.44
C PHE A 76 2.77 -8.19 23.03
N GLY A 77 3.18 -9.45 22.89
CA GLY A 77 3.45 -10.05 21.59
C GLY A 77 2.19 -10.17 20.72
N GLY A 78 1.04 -10.48 21.31
CA GLY A 78 -0.21 -10.51 20.57
C GLY A 78 -0.64 -9.11 20.13
N LEU A 79 -0.50 -8.11 21.00
CA LEU A 79 -0.79 -6.71 20.67
C LEU A 79 0.15 -6.19 19.57
N ALA A 80 1.45 -6.48 19.64
CA ALA A 80 2.43 -6.12 18.61
C ALA A 80 2.09 -6.75 17.26
N ARG A 81 1.65 -8.02 17.22
CA ARG A 81 1.21 -8.66 15.97
C ARG A 81 -0.10 -8.09 15.44
N ALA A 82 -1.02 -7.66 16.30
CA ALA A 82 -2.25 -6.99 15.86
C ALA A 82 -1.93 -5.59 15.30
N ALA A 83 -0.97 -4.88 15.91
CA ALA A 83 -0.45 -3.64 15.39
C ALA A 83 0.25 -3.83 14.04
N GLU A 84 0.99 -4.92 13.84
CA GLU A 84 1.58 -5.27 12.55
C GLU A 84 0.51 -5.48 11.48
N THR A 85 -0.53 -6.27 11.74
CA THR A 85 -1.60 -6.53 10.75
C THR A 85 -2.36 -5.26 10.42
N ALA A 86 -2.66 -4.42 11.41
CA ALA A 86 -3.25 -3.11 11.20
C ALA A 86 -2.35 -2.20 10.35
N ALA A 87 -1.05 -2.11 10.68
CA ALA A 87 -0.10 -1.31 9.92
C ALA A 87 0.04 -1.78 8.47
N TRP A 88 -0.02 -3.08 8.21
CA TRP A 88 0.06 -3.63 6.85
C TRP A 88 -1.16 -3.27 6.00
N ARG A 89 -2.36 -3.34 6.57
CA ARG A 89 -3.60 -2.90 5.89
C ARG A 89 -3.57 -1.42 5.58
N LEU A 90 -3.04 -0.62 6.51
CA LEU A 90 -2.94 0.82 6.36
C LEU A 90 -1.76 1.28 5.50
N LYS A 91 -0.78 0.43 5.17
CA LYS A 91 0.47 0.88 4.53
C LYS A 91 0.25 1.68 3.23
N TRP A 92 -0.72 1.28 2.41
CA TRP A 92 -0.95 1.88 1.10
C TRP A 92 -1.62 3.26 1.19
N SER A 93 -2.43 3.51 2.22
CA SER A 93 -3.17 4.76 2.39
C SER A 93 -2.60 5.65 3.49
N ALA A 94 -2.27 5.09 4.65
CA ALA A 94 -1.83 5.83 5.82
C ALA A 94 -0.39 6.32 5.74
N LEU A 95 0.50 5.63 5.02
CA LEU A 95 1.89 6.07 4.88
C LEU A 95 1.99 7.36 4.04
N PRO A 96 1.43 7.45 2.81
CA PRO A 96 1.44 8.71 2.08
C PRO A 96 0.62 9.79 2.79
N ALA A 97 -0.54 9.45 3.36
CA ALA A 97 -1.36 10.41 4.11
C ALA A 97 -0.63 10.96 5.35
N GLY A 98 0.07 10.10 6.09
CA GLY A 98 0.85 10.47 7.27
C GLY A 98 2.02 11.37 6.93
N LEU A 99 2.76 11.09 5.85
CA LEU A 99 3.85 11.94 5.37
C LEU A 99 3.34 13.32 4.93
N ILE A 100 2.25 13.39 4.17
CA ILE A 100 1.63 14.65 3.74
C ILE A 100 1.14 15.43 4.97
N ALA A 101 0.46 14.77 5.91
CA ALA A 101 -0.04 15.40 7.13
C ALA A 101 1.11 15.93 8.01
N ALA A 102 2.20 15.17 8.16
CA ALA A 102 3.38 15.62 8.89
C ALA A 102 4.04 16.82 8.21
N TYR A 103 4.20 16.81 6.88
CA TYR A 103 4.75 17.93 6.12
C TYR A 103 3.88 19.20 6.23
N VAL A 104 2.56 19.07 6.05
CA VAL A 104 1.63 20.20 6.18
C VAL A 104 1.62 20.74 7.62
N SER A 105 1.60 19.86 8.62
CA SER A 105 1.55 20.25 10.03
C SER A 105 2.83 20.94 10.49
N THR A 106 4.00 20.44 10.07
CA THR A 106 5.29 21.10 10.35
C THR A 106 5.38 22.48 9.70
N ARG A 107 4.88 22.63 8.45
CA ARG A 107 4.84 23.92 7.76
C ARG A 107 3.90 24.92 8.43
N LEU A 108 2.70 24.49 8.82
CA LEU A 108 1.73 25.34 9.54
C LEU A 108 2.24 25.73 10.93
N TYR A 109 2.83 24.79 11.68
CA TYR A 109 3.43 25.06 12.97
C TYR A 109 4.62 26.02 12.87
N GLY A 110 5.46 25.87 11.84
CA GLY A 110 6.55 26.80 11.55
C GLY A 110 6.04 28.24 11.29
N ARG A 111 4.90 28.39 10.62
CA ARG A 111 4.24 29.70 10.45
C ARG A 111 3.74 30.27 11.78
N MET A 112 3.10 29.44 12.61
CA MET A 112 2.62 29.85 13.93
C MET A 112 3.76 30.30 14.86
N ARG A 113 4.92 29.63 14.81
CA ARG A 113 6.11 30.03 15.60
C ARG A 113 6.70 31.37 15.18
N ARG A 114 6.57 31.77 13.92
CA ARG A 114 7.14 33.03 13.41
C ARG A 114 6.30 34.26 13.76
N ALA A 115 5.00 34.09 13.99
CA ALA A 115 4.08 35.19 14.31
C ALA A 115 3.12 34.81 15.45
N PRO A 116 3.62 34.62 16.69
CA PRO A 116 2.81 34.14 17.81
C PRO A 116 1.67 35.10 18.20
N SER A 117 1.78 36.40 17.87
CA SER A 117 0.73 37.39 18.12
C SER A 117 -0.53 37.18 17.27
N LEU A 118 -0.41 36.51 16.11
CA LEU A 118 -1.52 36.31 15.17
C LEU A 118 -2.30 35.01 15.40
N PHE A 119 -1.79 34.11 16.26
CA PHE A 119 -2.36 32.77 16.44
C PHE A 119 -2.59 32.44 17.91
N VAL A 120 -3.77 31.90 18.23
CA VAL A 120 -4.07 31.31 19.53
C VAL A 120 -4.16 29.79 19.39
N GLY A 121 -3.92 29.06 20.47
CA GLY A 121 -4.03 27.59 20.48
C GLY A 121 -2.74 26.84 20.15
N VAL A 122 -1.57 27.47 20.33
CA VAL A 122 -0.25 26.86 20.08
C VAL A 122 -0.06 25.53 20.82
N ARG A 123 -0.64 25.38 22.02
CA ARG A 123 -0.60 24.12 22.78
C ARG A 123 -1.33 22.97 22.06
N ALA A 124 -2.53 23.22 21.53
CA ALA A 124 -3.29 22.23 20.78
C ALA A 124 -2.58 21.85 19.47
N ALA A 125 -2.03 22.84 18.76
CA ALA A 125 -1.24 22.60 17.56
C ALA A 125 0.01 21.76 17.85
N ARG A 126 0.69 22.00 18.98
CA ARG A 126 1.85 21.21 19.42
C ARG A 126 1.48 19.77 19.74
N ALA A 127 0.34 19.55 20.41
CA ALA A 127 -0.17 18.21 20.69
C ALA A 127 -0.52 17.45 19.40
N GLY A 128 -1.24 18.09 18.47
CA GLY A 128 -1.55 17.51 17.16
C GLY A 128 -0.30 17.18 16.34
N LEU A 129 0.68 18.08 16.32
CA LEU A 129 1.95 17.83 15.64
C LEU A 129 2.74 16.67 16.29
N ALA A 130 2.81 16.63 17.62
CA ALA A 130 3.46 15.53 18.33
C ALA A 130 2.80 14.18 18.02
N LEU A 131 1.46 14.16 17.99
CA LEU A 131 0.67 12.97 17.69
C LEU A 131 0.88 12.49 16.24
N THR A 132 0.86 13.40 15.25
CA THR A 132 1.14 13.05 13.84
C THR A 132 2.54 12.48 13.67
N LEU A 133 3.55 13.10 14.27
CA LEU A 133 4.94 12.61 14.21
C LEU A 133 5.11 11.26 14.89
N LEU A 134 4.50 11.07 16.06
CA LEU A 134 4.55 9.81 16.79
C LEU A 134 3.97 8.66 15.96
N ILE A 135 2.80 8.88 15.33
CA ILE A 135 2.16 7.86 14.48
C ILE A 135 2.99 7.59 13.23
N ALA A 136 3.51 8.63 12.58
CA ALA A 136 4.35 8.47 11.40
C ALA A 136 5.61 7.65 11.72
N VAL A 137 6.30 7.96 12.82
CA VAL A 137 7.47 7.19 13.29
C VAL A 137 7.08 5.76 13.66
N ALA A 138 5.97 5.56 14.37
CA ALA A 138 5.49 4.23 14.75
C ALA A 138 5.20 3.37 13.50
N LEU A 139 4.52 3.92 12.49
CA LEU A 139 4.25 3.23 11.23
C LEU A 139 5.54 2.87 10.49
N VAL A 140 6.48 3.80 10.37
CA VAL A 140 7.78 3.54 9.71
C VAL A 140 8.58 2.48 10.46
N ALA A 141 8.61 2.52 11.80
CA ALA A 141 9.29 1.53 12.62
C ALA A 141 8.67 0.14 12.49
N LEU A 142 7.34 0.04 12.58
CA LEU A 142 6.61 -1.22 12.40
C LEU A 142 6.87 -1.82 11.02
N ILE A 143 6.82 -1.02 9.96
CA ILE A 143 7.10 -1.49 8.60
C ILE A 143 8.56 -1.91 8.46
N GLY A 144 9.51 -1.10 8.95
CA GLY A 144 10.93 -1.40 8.87
C GLY A 144 11.33 -2.71 9.54
N VAL A 145 10.74 -3.02 10.71
CA VAL A 145 11.03 -4.26 11.44
C VAL A 145 10.36 -5.49 10.80
N THR A 146 9.18 -5.33 10.19
CA THR A 146 8.36 -6.46 9.71
C THR A 146 8.68 -6.90 8.28
N VAL A 147 9.18 -5.98 7.45
CA VAL A 147 9.58 -6.29 6.06
C VAL A 147 10.61 -7.42 5.95
N PRO A 148 11.76 -7.44 6.67
CA PRO A 148 12.76 -8.49 6.49
C PRO A 148 12.22 -9.87 6.87
N GLU A 149 11.41 -9.94 7.93
CA GLU A 149 10.80 -11.20 8.37
C GLU A 149 9.79 -11.74 7.35
N ARG A 150 9.03 -10.86 6.70
CA ARG A 150 8.12 -11.26 5.61
C ARG A 150 8.86 -11.75 4.38
N LEU A 151 9.98 -11.12 4.03
CA LEU A 151 10.83 -11.59 2.93
C LEU A 151 11.37 -12.99 3.23
N ARG A 152 11.85 -13.24 4.45
CA ARG A 152 12.29 -14.58 4.89
C ARG A 152 11.17 -15.61 4.84
N ARG A 153 9.96 -15.27 5.32
CA ARG A 153 8.82 -16.19 5.25
C ARG A 153 8.40 -16.50 3.83
N ARG A 154 8.46 -15.51 2.92
CA ARG A 154 8.18 -15.74 1.51
C ARG A 154 9.20 -16.68 0.89
N GLU A 155 10.48 -16.52 1.21
CA GLU A 155 11.55 -17.42 0.77
C GLU A 155 11.36 -18.84 1.31
N LEU A 156 11.03 -18.98 2.60
CA LEU A 156 10.73 -20.28 3.20
C LEU A 156 9.50 -20.94 2.59
N ALA A 157 8.44 -20.17 2.30
CA ALA A 157 7.23 -20.69 1.65
C ALA A 157 7.53 -21.17 0.22
N LEU A 158 8.36 -20.45 -0.54
CA LEU A 158 8.79 -20.87 -1.87
C LEU A 158 9.60 -22.18 -1.80
N ARG A 159 10.59 -22.26 -0.90
CA ARG A 159 11.37 -23.48 -0.68
C ARG A 159 10.51 -24.65 -0.22
N ALA A 160 9.53 -24.41 0.64
CA ALA A 160 8.59 -25.43 1.08
C ALA A 160 7.73 -25.94 -0.10
N GLY A 161 7.31 -25.05 -1.00
CA GLY A 161 6.61 -25.42 -2.23
C GLY A 161 7.48 -26.27 -3.17
N GLU A 162 8.74 -25.89 -3.38
CA GLU A 162 9.71 -26.67 -4.17
C GLU A 162 9.94 -28.06 -3.56
N ASN A 163 10.18 -28.13 -2.25
CA ASN A 163 10.36 -29.40 -1.55
C ASN A 163 9.11 -30.28 -1.62
N ALA A 164 7.91 -29.70 -1.51
CA ALA A 164 6.66 -30.45 -1.64
C ALA A 164 6.53 -31.10 -3.02
N LEU A 165 6.91 -30.39 -4.10
CA LEU A 165 6.93 -30.94 -5.45
C LEU A 165 7.95 -32.08 -5.59
N LEU A 166 9.14 -31.93 -5.00
CA LEU A 166 10.17 -32.99 -5.00
C LEU A 166 9.67 -34.25 -4.29
N TYR A 167 9.08 -34.12 -3.10
CA TYR A 167 8.53 -35.27 -2.37
C TYR A 167 7.37 -35.93 -3.09
N ALA A 168 6.47 -35.14 -3.71
CA ALA A 168 5.39 -35.68 -4.51
C ALA A 168 5.91 -36.44 -5.75
N GLY A 169 6.95 -35.93 -6.40
CA GLY A 169 7.65 -36.62 -7.49
C GLY A 169 8.28 -37.95 -7.06
N ASP A 170 9.00 -37.97 -5.94
CA ASP A 170 9.62 -39.20 -5.42
C ASP A 170 8.57 -40.25 -5.03
N GLN A 171 7.49 -39.83 -4.38
CA GLN A 171 6.36 -40.71 -4.07
C GLN A 171 5.71 -41.29 -5.34
N ALA A 172 5.56 -40.50 -6.39
CA ALA A 172 5.03 -40.96 -7.67
C ALA A 172 5.93 -42.01 -8.33
N LEU A 173 7.25 -41.79 -8.33
CA LEU A 173 8.24 -42.74 -8.86
C LEU A 173 8.24 -44.05 -8.07
N ALA A 174 8.19 -43.98 -6.73
CA ALA A 174 8.12 -45.15 -5.87
C ALA A 174 6.84 -45.96 -6.09
N ARG A 175 5.68 -45.30 -6.20
CA ARG A 175 4.39 -45.95 -6.53
C ARG A 175 4.42 -46.59 -7.92
N TYR A 176 5.00 -45.92 -8.92
CA TYR A 176 5.18 -46.48 -10.26
C TYR A 176 6.03 -47.76 -10.23
N ARG A 177 7.20 -47.70 -9.58
CA ARG A 177 8.11 -48.84 -9.45
C ARG A 177 7.45 -50.02 -8.74
N THR A 178 6.65 -49.76 -7.72
CA THR A 178 5.93 -50.82 -6.97
C THR A 178 4.86 -51.49 -7.84
N ARG A 179 4.18 -50.73 -8.70
CA ARG A 179 3.10 -51.24 -9.57
C ARG A 179 3.61 -51.95 -10.83
N PHE A 180 4.68 -51.46 -11.46
CA PHE A 180 5.16 -51.95 -12.76
C PHE A 180 6.51 -52.67 -12.70
N GLY A 181 7.21 -52.63 -11.57
CA GLY A 181 8.52 -53.30 -11.38
C GLY A 181 9.71 -52.60 -12.06
N THR A 182 9.49 -51.52 -12.81
CA THR A 182 10.52 -50.76 -13.53
C THR A 182 10.42 -49.26 -13.22
N TYR A 183 11.47 -48.50 -13.57
CA TYR A 183 11.43 -47.03 -13.54
C TYR A 183 10.79 -46.49 -14.83
N PRO A 184 10.02 -45.38 -14.77
CA PRO A 184 9.40 -44.81 -15.96
C PRO A 184 10.48 -44.25 -16.90
N ALA A 185 10.33 -44.50 -18.20
CA ALA A 185 11.28 -43.99 -19.21
C ALA A 185 10.89 -42.58 -19.67
N THR A 186 9.59 -42.25 -19.64
CA THR A 186 9.06 -40.95 -20.05
C THR A 186 8.08 -40.39 -19.02
N LEU A 187 7.88 -39.07 -19.02
CA LEU A 187 6.86 -38.41 -18.18
C LEU A 187 5.43 -38.87 -18.53
N THR A 188 5.20 -39.36 -19.74
CA THR A 188 3.91 -39.94 -20.15
C THR A 188 3.63 -41.27 -19.46
N ASP A 189 4.65 -42.02 -19.04
CA ASP A 189 4.45 -43.27 -18.31
C ASP A 189 3.85 -43.02 -16.91
N LEU A 190 4.25 -41.92 -16.27
CA LEU A 190 3.69 -41.51 -14.97
C LEU A 190 2.18 -41.23 -15.06
N ARG A 191 1.63 -40.83 -16.22
CA ARG A 191 0.17 -40.63 -16.40
C ARG A 191 -0.65 -41.92 -16.31
N ARG A 192 -0.01 -43.10 -16.31
CA ARG A 192 -0.68 -44.39 -16.10
C ARG A 192 -0.98 -44.67 -14.63
N LEU A 193 -0.44 -43.87 -13.71
CA LEU A 193 -0.74 -43.96 -12.29
C LEU A 193 -2.07 -43.27 -11.99
N ASP A 194 -2.91 -43.92 -11.17
CA ASP A 194 -4.13 -43.31 -10.67
C ASP A 194 -3.78 -42.21 -9.65
N ASP A 195 -4.35 -41.01 -9.81
CA ASP A 195 -4.09 -39.83 -8.97
C ASP A 195 -5.39 -39.32 -8.34
N PRO A 196 -5.83 -39.89 -7.21
CA PRO A 196 -7.08 -39.49 -6.56
C PRO A 196 -7.04 -38.05 -6.01
N ASP A 197 -5.85 -37.56 -5.67
CA ASP A 197 -5.65 -36.28 -4.99
C ASP A 197 -5.21 -35.14 -5.95
N CYS A 198 -5.16 -35.41 -7.26
CA CYS A 198 -4.63 -34.51 -8.29
C CYS A 198 -3.16 -34.05 -8.05
N SER A 199 -2.44 -34.69 -7.11
CA SER A 199 -1.06 -34.35 -6.73
C SER A 199 -0.05 -34.64 -7.84
N LEU A 200 -0.25 -35.74 -8.57
CA LEU A 200 0.59 -36.15 -9.70
C LEU A 200 0.40 -35.20 -10.88
N SER A 201 -0.82 -34.72 -11.11
CA SER A 201 -1.08 -33.76 -12.20
C SER A 201 -0.30 -32.46 -12.01
N ALA A 202 -0.23 -31.93 -10.79
CA ALA A 202 0.54 -30.74 -10.46
C ALA A 202 2.05 -30.95 -10.64
N VAL A 203 2.57 -32.12 -10.26
CA VAL A 203 3.97 -32.50 -10.48
C VAL A 203 4.28 -32.64 -11.97
N LEU A 204 3.40 -33.28 -12.75
CA LEU A 204 3.57 -33.44 -14.19
C LEU A 204 3.51 -32.10 -14.94
N GLU A 205 2.69 -31.16 -14.49
CA GLU A 205 2.67 -29.80 -15.03
C GLU A 205 3.97 -29.06 -14.72
N ALA A 206 4.45 -29.14 -13.47
CA ALA A 206 5.71 -28.54 -13.05
C ALA A 206 6.93 -29.14 -13.78
N LEU A 207 6.96 -30.47 -13.97
CA LEU A 207 8.03 -31.16 -14.70
C LEU A 207 7.91 -30.96 -16.22
N GLY A 208 6.70 -30.91 -16.77
CA GLY A 208 6.48 -30.64 -18.19
C GLY A 208 6.88 -29.22 -18.59
N ALA A 209 6.73 -28.25 -17.67
CA ALA A 209 7.22 -26.88 -17.87
C ALA A 209 8.76 -26.78 -17.85
N THR A 210 9.43 -27.76 -17.25
CA THR A 210 10.90 -27.84 -17.17
C THR A 210 11.50 -28.82 -18.17
N GLU A 211 10.67 -29.44 -19.03
CA GLU A 211 11.17 -30.25 -20.14
C GLU A 211 12.05 -29.35 -21.01
N TYR A 212 13.36 -29.56 -20.88
CA TYR A 212 14.38 -28.83 -21.61
C TYR A 212 14.17 -29.13 -23.09
N LYS A 213 13.40 -28.26 -23.75
CA LYS A 213 13.44 -28.14 -25.20
C LYS A 213 14.74 -27.41 -25.47
N PRO A 214 15.73 -28.04 -26.13
CA PRO A 214 16.84 -27.30 -26.70
C PRO A 214 16.26 -26.39 -27.78
N GLU A 215 15.67 -25.28 -27.38
CA GLU A 215 15.53 -24.13 -28.24
C GLU A 215 16.95 -23.61 -28.38
N THR A 216 17.62 -24.08 -29.43
CA THR A 216 18.83 -23.43 -29.91
C THR A 216 18.39 -22.05 -30.37
N ASP A 217 18.38 -21.10 -29.44
CA ASP A 217 18.31 -19.69 -29.77
C ASP A 217 19.67 -19.38 -30.43
N LEU A 218 19.74 -19.68 -31.73
CA LEU A 218 20.87 -19.38 -32.58
C LEU A 218 21.02 -17.87 -32.59
N ALA A 219 21.85 -17.35 -31.67
CA ALA A 219 22.22 -15.94 -31.58
C ALA A 219 22.80 -15.39 -32.91
N SER A 220 23.03 -16.24 -33.91
CA SER A 220 23.54 -15.91 -35.23
C SER A 220 22.49 -15.71 -36.33
N LEU A 221 21.19 -15.89 -36.06
CA LEU A 221 20.14 -15.62 -37.05
C LEU A 221 19.12 -14.63 -36.53
N SER A 222 19.54 -13.36 -36.42
CA SER A 222 18.60 -12.24 -36.54
C SER A 222 18.08 -12.20 -37.98
N THR A 223 17.27 -13.17 -38.39
CA THR A 223 16.49 -13.04 -39.62
C THR A 223 15.51 -11.90 -39.39
N GLY A 224 15.82 -10.75 -39.96
CA GLY A 224 15.09 -9.51 -39.76
C GLY A 224 13.58 -9.72 -39.86
N SER A 225 12.90 -9.54 -38.73
CA SER A 225 11.47 -9.31 -38.68
C SER A 225 11.18 -8.03 -39.47
N LYS A 226 10.86 -8.19 -40.76
CA LYS A 226 10.35 -7.14 -41.62
C LYS A 226 8.98 -6.71 -41.06
N GLY A 227 9.00 -5.58 -40.39
CA GLY A 227 7.93 -4.57 -40.31
C GLY A 227 6.48 -5.06 -40.30
N SER A 228 5.89 -5.13 -39.11
CA SER A 228 4.47 -4.76 -38.95
C SER A 228 4.41 -3.37 -38.31
N GLY A 229 3.88 -2.45 -39.09
CA GLY A 229 3.93 -1.00 -38.91
C GLY A 229 3.48 -0.47 -37.55
N ALA A 230 4.08 0.68 -37.26
CA ALA A 230 3.69 1.67 -36.27
C ALA A 230 2.18 1.78 -36.05
N ARG A 231 1.73 1.47 -34.81
CA ARG A 231 0.51 2.05 -34.26
C ARG A 231 0.75 2.53 -32.84
N ARG A 232 0.98 3.84 -32.76
CA ARG A 232 0.71 4.77 -31.66
C ARG A 232 0.68 4.20 -30.23
N ARG A 233 1.72 4.58 -29.48
CA ARG A 233 1.71 5.04 -28.08
C ARG A 233 0.30 5.10 -27.44
N SER A 234 -0.07 4.04 -26.74
CA SER A 234 -0.91 4.11 -25.55
C SER A 234 -0.21 3.31 -24.45
N ALA A 235 -0.33 3.82 -23.23
CA ALA A 235 0.49 3.49 -22.08
C ALA A 235 0.54 1.98 -21.79
N GLY A 236 1.71 1.56 -21.29
CA GLY A 236 2.08 0.18 -21.00
C GLY A 236 1.03 -0.57 -20.18
N ALA A 237 0.28 -1.42 -20.86
CA ALA A 237 -0.30 -2.61 -20.26
C ALA A 237 0.78 -3.69 -20.33
N VAL A 238 1.62 -3.73 -19.29
CA VAL A 238 2.39 -4.93 -18.97
C VAL A 238 1.37 -6.05 -18.79
N ARG A 239 1.25 -6.93 -19.78
CA ARG A 239 0.58 -8.23 -19.65
C ARG A 239 1.42 -9.05 -18.68
N THR A 240 1.23 -8.80 -17.38
CA THR A 240 1.52 -9.78 -16.36
C THR A 240 0.70 -11.00 -16.73
N ARG A 241 1.39 -12.10 -17.04
CA ARG A 241 0.77 -13.43 -17.01
C ARG A 241 -0.09 -13.49 -15.76
N THR A 242 -1.31 -13.95 -15.95
CA THR A 242 -2.31 -14.29 -14.94
C THR A 242 -1.74 -15.34 -13.99
N ALA A 243 -0.79 -14.95 -13.13
CA ALA A 243 -0.73 -15.44 -11.78
C ALA A 243 -2.03 -14.96 -11.17
N SER A 244 -2.89 -15.90 -10.81
CA SER A 244 -4.19 -15.67 -10.19
C SER A 244 -4.12 -14.55 -9.15
N ALA A 245 -4.61 -13.37 -9.53
CA ALA A 245 -4.94 -12.27 -8.63
C ALA A 245 -6.15 -12.62 -7.72
N ARG A 246 -6.41 -13.92 -7.51
CA ARG A 246 -7.39 -14.45 -6.57
C ARG A 246 -6.83 -14.70 -5.18
N ASN A 247 -5.53 -14.56 -4.96
CA ASN A 247 -4.97 -14.51 -3.61
C ASN A 247 -4.53 -13.07 -3.28
N ILE A 248 -5.53 -12.19 -3.14
CA ILE A 248 -5.41 -10.92 -2.40
C ILE A 248 -5.46 -11.22 -0.88
N ASP A 249 -5.52 -12.49 -0.50
CA ASP A 249 -5.26 -12.99 0.85
C ASP A 249 -3.76 -12.94 1.16
N ASP A 250 -3.18 -11.74 1.10
CA ASP A 250 -2.10 -11.29 1.98
C ASP A 250 -2.62 -11.07 3.42
N LEU A 251 -3.83 -11.56 3.72
CA LEU A 251 -4.32 -11.81 5.06
C LEU A 251 -3.44 -12.90 5.67
N PRO A 252 -2.87 -12.69 6.87
CA PRO A 252 -2.05 -13.70 7.51
C PRO A 252 -2.91 -14.95 7.73
N GLY A 253 -2.62 -16.04 7.00
CA GLY A 253 -3.04 -17.37 7.43
C GLY A 253 -2.61 -17.55 8.88
N ALA A 254 -3.57 -17.88 9.75
CA ALA A 254 -3.46 -18.15 11.18
C ALA A 254 -2.10 -17.80 11.82
N GLY A 255 -2.09 -16.73 12.61
CA GLY A 255 -0.88 -16.11 13.15
C GLY A 255 0.17 -17.07 13.69
N VAL A 256 1.43 -16.81 13.33
CA VAL A 256 2.63 -17.50 13.80
C VAL A 256 2.58 -17.73 15.31
N ALA A 257 2.36 -18.95 15.76
CA ALA A 257 2.67 -19.36 17.11
C ALA A 257 4.20 -19.41 17.23
N LEU A 258 4.81 -18.36 17.79
CA LEU A 258 6.15 -18.47 18.35
C LEU A 258 6.00 -19.28 19.64
N THR A 259 6.00 -20.60 19.52
CA THR A 259 6.33 -21.47 20.65
C THR A 259 7.77 -21.16 21.03
N LYS A 260 7.98 -20.65 22.25
CA LYS A 260 9.29 -20.72 22.90
C LYS A 260 9.55 -22.16 23.35
#